data_AF-A0A819J9D2-F1
#
_entry.id   AF-A0A819J9D2-F1
#
_cell.length_a   1.000
_cell.length_b   1.000
_cell.length_c   1.000
_cell.angle_alpha   90.00
_cell.angle_beta   90.00
_cell.angle_gamma   90.00
#
_symmetry.space_group_name_H-M   'P 1'
#
loop_
_entity.id
_entity.type
_entity.pdbx_description
1 polymer ?
#
loop_
_entity_poly.entity_id
_entity_poly.type
_entity_poly.pdbx_seq_one_letter_code
_entity_poly.pdbx_strand_id
1 'polypeptide(L)'
;VYFQRVLSAKSAKKAMYLSFCAAVGCILLAMPPVLIGAIAKSTNWSMTDYDIKKDITSPEATKLILPLVLLHLCPKFIAFMGLGAVSAAVMSSADSSVLSASSMFARNVWKLVFRNQASEREVLLVMRLGIFLVGACAAGIGILVSSIYVLWYLCSDLVYVILFPQLLCVVYVPHTNTYGSLSAYIIGFVFRILIGEPSLSIPTLIHFGPYVPAKTLCMLISLTTTLIVSLITKILFENRIISPQLDILHCLVNIPNEILPLKESTTIDELQQPYRITKPTSTTLGQQYLSEPIMMINNSYSQSQDTLNTYTNS
;
A
#
# COMPACT_ATOMS: atom_id res chain seq x y z
N VAL A 1 -4.05 4.49 -2.52
CA VAL A 1 -5.18 4.68 -3.45
C VAL A 1 -5.79 3.38 -3.98
N TYR A 2 -5.10 2.55 -4.78
CA TYR A 2 -5.74 1.36 -5.40
C TYR A 2 -6.38 0.41 -4.39
N PHE A 3 -5.63 -0.06 -3.38
CA PHE A 3 -6.18 -0.95 -2.34
C PHE A 3 -7.34 -0.32 -1.57
N GLN A 4 -7.28 0.98 -1.27
CA GLN A 4 -8.40 1.67 -0.61
C GLN A 4 -9.68 1.64 -1.47
N ARG A 5 -9.55 1.76 -2.80
CA ARG A 5 -10.69 1.70 -3.73
C ARG A 5 -11.23 0.28 -3.91
N VAL A 6 -10.35 -0.74 -3.89
CA VAL A 6 -10.75 -2.15 -3.93
C VAL A 6 -11.49 -2.53 -2.65
N LEU A 7 -10.99 -2.11 -1.49
CA LEU A 7 -11.58 -2.41 -0.18
C LEU A 7 -12.87 -1.61 0.11
N SER A 8 -13.08 -0.47 -0.56
CA SER A 8 -14.34 0.28 -0.46
C SER A 8 -15.43 -0.21 -1.42
N ALA A 9 -15.14 -1.20 -2.27
CA ALA A 9 -16.13 -1.78 -3.16
C ALA A 9 -17.18 -2.58 -2.39
N LYS A 10 -18.45 -2.45 -2.78
CA LYS A 10 -19.58 -3.14 -2.11
C LYS A 10 -19.53 -4.67 -2.16
N SER A 11 -18.72 -5.26 -3.05
CA SER A 11 -18.61 -6.71 -3.21
C SER A 11 -17.27 -7.10 -3.86
N ALA A 12 -16.71 -8.24 -3.43
CA ALA A 12 -15.48 -8.79 -3.98
C ALA A 12 -15.56 -9.06 -5.49
N LYS A 13 -16.69 -9.56 -5.99
CA LYS A 13 -16.89 -9.82 -7.44
C LYS A 13 -16.81 -8.52 -8.26
N LYS A 14 -17.39 -7.44 -7.74
CA LYS A 14 -17.33 -6.11 -8.39
C LYS A 14 -15.91 -5.56 -8.38
N ALA A 15 -15.21 -5.68 -7.25
CA ALA A 15 -13.83 -5.25 -7.14
C ALA A 15 -12.92 -5.97 -8.16
N MET A 16 -13.06 -7.30 -8.27
CA MET A 16 -12.32 -8.12 -9.23
C MET A 16 -12.59 -7.71 -10.69
N TYR A 17 -13.86 -7.56 -11.07
CA TYR A 17 -14.22 -7.15 -12.42
C TYR A 17 -13.65 -5.77 -12.76
N LEU A 18 -13.76 -4.81 -11.83
CA LEU A 18 -13.18 -3.48 -12.00
C LEU A 18 -11.65 -3.54 -12.15
N SER A 19 -10.96 -4.43 -11.42
CA SER A 19 -9.52 -4.63 -11.56
C SER A 19 -9.13 -5.18 -12.93
N PHE A 20 -9.85 -6.17 -13.45
CA PHE A 20 -9.60 -6.70 -14.80
C PHE A 20 -9.90 -5.66 -15.88
N CYS A 21 -11.01 -4.94 -15.78
CA CYS A 21 -11.34 -3.84 -16.68
C CYS A 21 -10.28 -2.74 -16.64
N ALA A 22 -9.79 -2.40 -15.45
CA ALA A 22 -8.72 -1.41 -15.29
C ALA A 22 -7.41 -1.89 -15.92
N ALA A 23 -7.05 -3.17 -15.79
CA ALA A 23 -5.84 -3.72 -16.40
C ALA A 23 -5.88 -3.61 -17.94
N VAL A 24 -7.00 -3.99 -18.57
CA VAL A 24 -7.20 -3.81 -20.02
C VAL A 24 -7.20 -2.33 -20.39
N GLY A 25 -7.89 -1.49 -19.61
CA GLY A 25 -7.92 -0.05 -19.78
C GLY A 25 -6.52 0.58 -19.73
N CYS A 26 -5.65 0.14 -18.82
CA CYS A 26 -4.27 0.62 -18.73
C CYS A 26 -3.45 0.29 -19.98
N ILE A 27 -3.62 -0.90 -20.56
CA ILE A 27 -2.93 -1.28 -21.81
C ILE A 27 -3.38 -0.38 -22.96
N LEU A 28 -4.68 -0.18 -23.10
CA LEU A 28 -5.24 0.68 -24.14
C LEU A 28 -4.82 2.14 -23.97
N LEU A 29 -4.84 2.66 -22.73
CA LEU A 29 -4.46 4.03 -22.40
C LEU A 29 -2.93 4.27 -22.44
N ALA A 30 -2.10 3.23 -22.52
CA ALA A 30 -0.67 3.37 -22.75
C ALA A 30 -0.34 3.73 -24.20
N MET A 31 -1.22 3.42 -25.16
CA MET A 31 -0.98 3.66 -26.58
C MET A 31 -0.88 5.16 -26.95
N PRO A 32 -1.78 6.05 -26.49
CA PRO A 32 -1.72 7.46 -26.88
C PRO A 32 -0.43 8.19 -26.47
N PRO A 33 0.09 8.06 -25.23
CA PRO A 33 1.38 8.68 -24.87
C PRO A 33 2.55 8.23 -25.77
N VAL A 34 2.59 6.94 -26.13
CA VAL A 34 3.63 6.39 -27.01
C VAL A 34 3.52 6.96 -28.43
N LEU A 35 2.30 7.05 -28.97
CA LEU A 35 2.05 7.65 -30.28
C LEU A 35 2.45 9.13 -30.32
N ILE A 36 2.11 9.89 -29.29
CA ILE A 36 2.49 11.31 -29.17
C ILE A 36 4.02 11.46 -29.18
N GLY A 37 4.74 10.62 -28.45
CA GLY A 37 6.20 10.59 -28.48
C GLY A 37 6.78 10.22 -29.85
N ALA A 38 6.18 9.25 -30.54
CA ALA A 38 6.60 8.87 -31.89
C ALA A 38 6.36 9.98 -32.92
N ILE A 39 5.20 10.65 -32.85
CA ILE A 39 4.87 11.82 -33.68
C ILE A 39 5.86 12.95 -33.43
N ALA A 40 6.18 13.25 -32.16
CA ALA A 40 7.16 14.28 -31.81
C ALA A 40 8.53 14.01 -32.44
N LYS A 41 8.99 12.75 -32.42
CA LYS A 41 10.27 12.35 -33.03
C LYS A 41 10.25 12.42 -34.57
N SER A 42 9.11 12.10 -35.18
CA SER A 42 8.95 12.08 -36.64
C SER A 42 8.72 13.47 -37.26
N THR A 43 8.34 14.45 -36.44
CA THR A 43 7.95 15.78 -36.92
C THR A 43 9.18 16.60 -37.30
N ASN A 44 9.13 17.28 -38.46
CA ASN A 44 10.13 18.27 -38.83
C ASN A 44 9.81 19.61 -38.14
N TRP A 45 10.41 19.83 -36.97
CA TRP A 45 10.18 21.00 -36.12
C TRP A 45 10.61 22.33 -36.77
N SER A 46 11.48 22.29 -37.79
CA SER A 46 11.88 23.49 -38.54
C SER A 46 10.74 24.13 -39.34
N MET A 47 9.65 23.40 -39.58
CA MET A 47 8.45 23.90 -40.26
C MET A 47 7.37 24.41 -39.30
N THR A 48 7.62 24.33 -37.99
CA THR A 48 6.68 24.80 -36.96
C THR A 48 7.13 26.15 -36.39
N ASP A 49 6.21 26.86 -35.73
CA ASP A 49 6.49 28.13 -35.04
C ASP A 49 7.41 27.99 -33.81
N TYR A 50 7.94 26.79 -33.55
CA TYR A 50 8.83 26.49 -32.42
C TYR A 50 10.30 26.82 -32.78
N ASP A 51 10.98 27.58 -31.91
CA ASP A 51 12.36 28.04 -32.16
C ASP A 51 13.35 26.87 -32.28
N ILE A 52 13.93 26.75 -33.47
CA ILE A 52 14.83 25.67 -33.93
C ILE A 52 16.12 25.57 -33.08
N LYS A 53 16.44 26.62 -32.30
CA LYS A 53 17.65 26.65 -31.45
C LYS A 53 17.61 25.66 -30.29
N LYS A 54 16.43 25.15 -29.89
CA LYS A 54 16.31 24.09 -28.89
C LYS A 54 16.06 22.76 -29.59
N ASP A 55 17.11 21.96 -29.69
CA ASP A 55 17.00 20.59 -30.16
C ASP A 55 15.94 19.84 -29.33
N ILE A 56 14.98 19.19 -30.00
CA ILE A 56 13.87 18.48 -29.35
C ILE A 56 14.39 17.30 -28.52
N THR A 57 15.56 16.77 -28.88
CA THR A 57 16.30 15.75 -28.14
C THR A 57 17.01 16.28 -26.89
N SER A 58 17.00 17.58 -26.64
CA SER A 58 17.50 18.12 -25.38
C SER A 58 16.68 17.58 -24.19
N PRO A 59 17.33 17.33 -23.04
CA PRO A 59 16.66 16.80 -21.85
C PRO A 59 15.59 17.76 -21.28
N GLU A 60 15.67 19.05 -21.59
CA GLU A 60 14.66 20.05 -21.24
C GLU A 60 13.42 19.94 -22.12
N ALA A 61 13.60 19.85 -23.45
CA ALA A 61 12.49 19.73 -24.39
C ALA A 61 11.78 18.37 -24.28
N THR A 62 12.52 17.30 -23.98
CA THR A 62 11.98 15.94 -23.84
C THR A 62 10.88 15.86 -22.78
N LYS A 63 11.00 16.60 -21.67
CA LYS A 63 10.00 16.63 -20.59
C LYS A 63 8.71 17.35 -21.00
N LEU A 64 8.78 18.20 -22.03
CA LEU A 64 7.71 19.04 -22.52
C LEU A 64 7.15 18.56 -23.86
N ILE A 65 7.49 17.34 -24.31
CA ILE A 65 7.03 16.80 -25.60
C ILE A 65 5.50 16.83 -25.71
N LEU A 66 4.79 16.34 -24.69
CA LEU A 66 3.32 16.30 -24.71
C LEU A 66 2.70 17.69 -24.94
N PRO A 67 3.02 18.73 -24.13
CA PRO A 67 2.49 20.06 -24.38
C PRO A 67 2.98 20.70 -25.68
N LEU A 68 4.22 20.43 -26.11
CA LEU A 68 4.76 20.96 -27.37
C LEU A 68 4.02 20.41 -28.58
N VAL A 69 3.75 19.10 -28.61
CA VAL A 69 2.97 18.45 -29.68
C VAL A 69 1.56 19.01 -29.73
N LEU A 70 0.87 19.10 -28.58
CA LEU A 70 -0.48 19.64 -28.55
C LEU A 70 -0.53 21.10 -29.01
N LEU A 71 0.45 21.92 -28.65
CA LEU A 71 0.42 23.35 -28.99
C LEU A 71 0.76 23.63 -30.45
N HIS A 72 1.71 22.90 -31.04
CA HIS A 72 2.25 23.22 -32.37
C HIS A 72 1.72 22.32 -33.50
N LEU A 73 1.20 21.13 -33.17
CA LEU A 73 0.70 20.17 -34.17
C LEU A 73 -0.83 20.03 -34.18
N CYS A 74 -1.53 20.53 -33.15
CA CYS A 74 -2.98 20.48 -33.10
C CYS A 74 -3.63 21.86 -33.31
N PRO A 75 -4.86 21.93 -33.86
CA PRO A 75 -5.65 23.15 -33.88
C PRO A 75 -5.86 23.72 -32.47
N LYS A 76 -5.89 25.06 -32.34
CA LYS A 76 -5.95 25.78 -31.06
C LYS A 76 -7.02 25.25 -30.10
N PHE A 77 -8.21 24.91 -30.60
CA PHE A 77 -9.29 24.36 -29.79
C PHE A 77 -8.96 22.99 -29.17
N ILE A 78 -8.37 22.10 -29.96
CA ILE A 78 -7.98 20.75 -29.51
C ILE A 78 -6.80 20.83 -28.54
N ALA A 79 -5.84 21.72 -28.80
CA ALA A 79 -4.73 21.98 -27.90
C ALA A 79 -5.22 22.45 -26.52
N PHE A 80 -6.15 23.40 -26.49
CA PHE A 80 -6.76 23.91 -25.25
C PHE A 80 -7.51 22.82 -24.48
N MET A 81 -8.40 22.09 -25.15
CA MET A 81 -9.15 20.99 -24.54
C MET A 81 -8.23 19.86 -24.06
N GLY A 82 -7.22 19.50 -24.85
CA GLY A 82 -6.27 18.43 -24.54
C GLY A 82 -5.39 18.75 -23.34
N LEU A 83 -4.81 19.96 -23.30
CA LEU A 83 -4.02 20.42 -22.15
C LEU A 83 -4.89 20.57 -20.89
N GLY A 84 -6.12 21.06 -21.04
CA GLY A 84 -7.09 21.13 -19.95
C GLY A 84 -7.44 19.74 -19.39
N ALA A 85 -7.69 18.76 -20.27
CA ALA A 85 -7.97 17.38 -19.87
C ALA A 85 -6.79 16.72 -19.15
N VAL A 86 -5.56 16.90 -19.66
CA VAL A 86 -4.34 16.40 -19.01
C VAL A 86 -4.16 17.04 -17.63
N SER A 87 -4.34 18.36 -17.52
CA SER A 87 -4.26 19.09 -16.25
C SER A 87 -5.29 18.57 -15.24
N ALA A 88 -6.56 18.41 -15.66
CA ALA A 88 -7.62 17.89 -14.82
C ALA A 88 -7.35 16.44 -14.35
N ALA A 89 -6.82 15.58 -15.24
CA ALA A 89 -6.46 14.21 -14.91
C ALA A 89 -5.31 14.13 -13.89
N VAL A 90 -4.27 14.95 -14.06
CA VAL A 90 -3.14 15.04 -13.13
C VAL A 90 -3.60 15.57 -11.77
N MET A 91 -4.45 16.61 -11.75
CA MET A 91 -4.99 17.16 -10.51
C MET A 91 -5.81 16.11 -9.73
N SER A 92 -6.71 15.39 -10.41
CA SER A 92 -7.50 14.31 -9.78
C SER A 92 -6.62 13.19 -9.19
N SER A 93 -5.49 12.88 -9.84
CA SER A 93 -4.52 11.88 -9.39
C SER A 93 -3.71 12.37 -8.17
N ALA A 94 -3.30 13.63 -8.20
CA ALA A 94 -2.61 14.30 -7.09
C ALA A 94 -3.52 14.37 -5.86
N ASP A 95 -4.77 14.81 -6.02
CA ASP A 95 -5.77 14.91 -4.95
C ASP A 95 -5.98 13.57 -4.24
N SER A 96 -6.16 12.50 -5.03
CA SER A 96 -6.32 11.14 -4.50
C SER A 96 -5.08 10.67 -3.72
N SER A 97 -3.88 11.04 -4.17
CA SER A 97 -2.61 10.64 -3.56
C SER A 97 -2.37 11.39 -2.25
N VAL A 98 -2.57 12.71 -2.25
CA VAL A 98 -2.48 13.56 -1.05
C VAL A 98 -3.49 13.09 -0.01
N LEU A 99 -4.76 12.92 -0.39
CA LEU A 99 -5.79 12.44 0.53
C LEU A 99 -5.45 11.05 1.11
N SER A 100 -4.95 10.14 0.29
CA SER A 100 -4.52 8.81 0.74
C SER A 100 -3.38 8.89 1.76
N ALA A 101 -2.37 9.71 1.50
CA ALA A 101 -1.23 9.89 2.41
C ALA A 101 -1.67 10.54 3.73
N SER A 102 -2.44 11.63 3.67
CA SER A 102 -2.93 12.33 4.86
C SER A 102 -3.88 11.47 5.69
N SER A 103 -4.74 10.66 5.05
CA SER A 103 -5.61 9.72 5.77
C SER A 103 -4.83 8.61 6.46
N MET A 104 -3.76 8.09 5.83
CA MET A 104 -2.89 7.10 6.47
C MET A 104 -2.12 7.70 7.63
N PHE A 105 -1.62 8.93 7.49
CA PHE A 105 -0.96 9.63 8.59
C PHE A 105 -1.91 9.85 9.79
N ALA A 106 -3.10 10.38 9.55
CA ALA A 106 -4.08 10.65 10.62
C ALA A 106 -4.55 9.37 11.35
N ARG A 107 -4.69 8.25 10.63
CA ARG A 107 -5.18 6.99 11.24
C ARG A 107 -4.06 6.11 11.78
N ASN A 108 -2.96 5.97 11.07
CA ASN A 108 -1.90 5.01 11.41
C ASN A 108 -0.80 5.62 12.26
N VAL A 109 -0.59 6.95 12.19
CA VAL A 109 0.43 7.63 12.98
C VAL A 109 -0.22 8.40 14.13
N TRP A 110 -1.12 9.34 13.84
CA TRP A 110 -1.71 10.17 14.90
C TRP A 110 -2.49 9.35 15.93
N LYS A 111 -3.44 8.53 15.46
CA LYS A 111 -4.29 7.74 16.36
C LYS A 111 -3.54 6.60 17.06
N LEU A 112 -2.51 6.00 16.47
CA LEU A 112 -1.81 4.84 17.08
C LEU A 112 -0.56 5.21 17.89
N VAL A 113 0.11 6.32 17.55
CA VAL A 113 1.37 6.72 18.19
C VAL A 113 1.16 7.84 19.20
N PHE A 114 0.38 8.86 18.82
CA PHE A 114 0.25 10.08 19.64
C PHE A 114 -0.98 10.04 20.56
N ARG A 115 -2.13 9.57 20.05
CA ARG A 115 -3.39 9.58 20.83
C ARG A 115 -4.30 8.39 20.50
N ASN A 116 -4.14 7.31 21.27
CA ASN A 116 -4.91 6.06 21.15
C ASN A 116 -6.44 6.23 21.28
N GLN A 117 -6.92 7.30 21.91
CA GLN A 117 -8.34 7.64 22.01
C GLN A 117 -8.69 8.96 21.29
N ALA A 118 -8.14 9.18 20.09
CA ALA A 118 -8.52 10.34 19.27
C ALA A 118 -9.98 10.23 18.80
N SER A 119 -10.73 11.33 18.93
CA SER A 119 -12.11 11.44 18.43
C SER A 119 -12.12 11.52 16.90
N GLU A 120 -13.19 11.07 16.25
CA GLU A 120 -13.34 11.18 14.78
C GLU A 120 -13.22 12.62 14.29
N ARG A 121 -13.68 13.61 15.08
CA ARG A 121 -13.53 15.04 14.75
C ARG A 121 -12.07 15.48 14.71
N GLU A 122 -11.26 14.96 15.63
CA GLU A 122 -9.84 15.23 15.72
C GLU A 122 -9.08 14.58 14.56
N VAL A 123 -9.40 13.32 14.24
CA VAL A 123 -8.81 12.62 13.08
C VAL A 123 -9.08 13.38 11.79
N LEU A 124 -10.29 13.92 11.61
CA LEU A 124 -10.62 14.75 10.44
C LEU A 124 -9.84 16.07 10.40
N LEU A 125 -9.62 16.71 11.55
CA LEU A 125 -8.80 17.93 11.63
C LEU A 125 -7.35 17.64 11.26
N VAL A 126 -6.77 16.57 11.81
CA VAL A 126 -5.41 16.13 11.50
C VAL A 126 -5.28 15.73 10.04
N MET A 127 -6.30 15.08 9.46
CA MET A 127 -6.32 14.78 8.02
C MET A 127 -6.27 16.06 7.18
N ARG A 128 -7.04 17.10 7.52
CA ARG A 128 -7.01 18.40 6.80
C ARG A 128 -5.65 19.09 6.89
N LEU A 129 -5.05 19.13 8.08
CA LEU A 129 -3.69 19.67 8.25
C LEU A 129 -2.66 18.82 7.48
N GLY A 130 -2.83 17.50 7.49
CA GLY A 130 -2.00 16.58 6.73
C GLY A 130 -2.09 16.80 5.22
N ILE A 131 -3.25 17.20 4.67
CA ILE A 131 -3.40 17.53 3.25
C ILE A 131 -2.54 18.75 2.91
N PHE A 132 -2.59 19.80 3.74
CA PHE A 132 -1.78 20.99 3.54
C PHE A 132 -0.28 20.68 3.63
N LEU A 133 0.15 19.92 4.65
CA LEU A 133 1.55 19.56 4.84
C LEU A 133 2.09 18.68 3.70
N VAL A 134 1.39 17.58 3.36
CA VAL A 134 1.80 16.69 2.27
C VAL A 134 1.79 17.42 0.93
N GLY A 135 0.79 18.26 0.68
CA GLY A 135 0.71 19.10 -0.50
C GLY A 135 1.88 20.08 -0.61
N ALA A 136 2.22 20.78 0.47
CA ALA A 136 3.36 21.70 0.52
C ALA A 136 4.69 20.98 0.29
N CYS A 137 4.91 19.81 0.92
CA CYS A 137 6.10 18.99 0.70
C CYS A 137 6.18 18.48 -0.75
N ALA A 138 5.07 17.99 -1.30
CA ALA A 138 5.02 17.50 -2.68
C ALA A 138 5.30 18.64 -3.69
N ALA A 139 4.76 19.83 -3.46
CA ALA A 139 5.04 21.02 -4.27
C ALA A 139 6.52 21.42 -4.16
N GLY A 140 7.08 21.42 -2.94
CA GLY A 140 8.51 21.71 -2.73
C GLY A 140 9.42 20.74 -3.48
N ILE A 141 9.16 19.43 -3.37
CA ILE A 141 9.91 18.40 -4.13
C ILE A 141 9.73 18.60 -5.64
N GLY A 142 8.51 18.91 -6.09
CA GLY A 142 8.21 19.16 -7.50
C GLY A 142 8.97 20.36 -8.09
N ILE A 143 9.21 21.41 -7.30
CA ILE A 143 9.96 22.60 -7.72
C ILE A 143 11.48 22.34 -7.70
N LEU A 144 11.98 21.58 -6.73
CA LEU A 144 13.41 21.33 -6.55
C LEU A 144 13.95 20.22 -7.47
N VAL A 145 13.12 19.25 -7.84
CA VAL A 145 13.56 18.08 -8.62
C VAL A 145 13.70 18.43 -10.11
N SER A 146 14.89 18.19 -10.64
CA SER A 146 15.17 18.42 -12.06
C SER A 146 14.57 17.35 -12.99
N SER A 147 14.33 16.12 -12.52
CA SER A 147 13.84 15.02 -13.37
C SER A 147 12.74 14.19 -12.72
N ILE A 148 11.54 14.27 -13.30
CA ILE A 148 10.36 13.51 -12.89
C ILE A 148 10.56 12.00 -13.12
N TYR A 149 11.24 11.64 -14.21
CA TYR A 149 11.53 10.24 -14.54
C TYR A 149 12.38 9.56 -13.47
N VAL A 150 13.42 10.26 -12.99
CA VAL A 150 14.29 9.76 -11.91
C VAL A 150 13.49 9.55 -10.63
N LEU A 151 12.64 10.51 -10.26
CA LEU A 151 11.82 10.40 -9.06
C LEU A 151 10.84 9.22 -9.15
N TRP A 152 10.16 9.06 -10.29
CA TRP A 152 9.25 7.93 -10.53
C TRP A 152 9.97 6.58 -10.46
N TYR A 153 11.16 6.50 -11.06
CA TYR A 153 11.99 5.30 -11.03
C TYR A 153 12.44 4.97 -9.60
N LEU A 154 12.88 5.96 -8.83
CA LEU A 154 13.31 5.79 -7.45
C LEU A 154 12.16 5.33 -6.54
N CYS A 155 10.98 5.92 -6.69
CA CYS A 155 9.80 5.48 -5.94
C CYS A 155 9.43 4.03 -6.28
N SER A 156 9.43 3.67 -7.57
CA SER A 156 9.11 2.31 -8.03
C SER A 156 10.12 1.29 -7.51
N ASP A 157 11.39 1.67 -7.45
CA ASP A 157 12.47 0.83 -6.94
C ASP A 157 12.33 0.53 -5.45
N LEU A 158 12.03 1.54 -4.62
CA LEU A 158 11.76 1.33 -3.19
C LEU A 158 10.53 0.43 -2.97
N VAL A 159 9.47 0.63 -3.76
CA VAL A 159 8.28 -0.24 -3.70
C VAL A 159 8.64 -1.68 -4.06
N TYR A 160 9.45 -1.88 -5.10
CA TYR A 160 9.86 -3.22 -5.56
C TYR A 160 10.80 -3.93 -4.57
N VAL A 161 11.76 -3.22 -3.99
CA VAL A 161 12.75 -3.83 -3.09
C VAL A 161 12.18 -4.07 -1.70
N ILE A 162 11.34 -3.17 -1.19
CA ILE A 162 10.89 -3.20 0.22
C ILE A 162 9.45 -3.72 0.33
N LEU A 163 8.50 -3.05 -0.32
CA LEU A 163 7.07 -3.33 -0.11
C LEU A 163 6.62 -4.63 -0.78
N PHE A 164 7.15 -4.95 -1.95
CA PHE A 164 6.74 -6.14 -2.69
C PHE A 164 7.02 -7.45 -1.92
N PRO A 165 8.24 -7.70 -1.38
CA PRO A 165 8.50 -8.88 -0.56
C PRO A 165 7.56 -8.99 0.66
N GLN A 166 7.30 -7.86 1.33
CA GLN A 166 6.45 -7.82 2.52
C GLN A 166 5.01 -8.18 2.18
N LEU A 167 4.45 -7.58 1.12
CA LEU A 167 3.10 -7.90 0.65
C LEU A 167 2.98 -9.36 0.21
N LEU A 168 4.00 -9.89 -0.48
CA LEU A 168 4.02 -11.28 -0.91
C LEU A 168 4.01 -12.24 0.29
N CYS A 169 4.85 -12.00 1.29
CA CYS A 169 4.92 -12.80 2.51
C CYS A 169 3.62 -12.73 3.32
N VAL A 170 3.06 -11.53 3.53
CA VAL A 170 1.83 -11.35 4.32
C VAL A 170 0.62 -12.04 3.68
N VAL A 171 0.53 -12.09 2.34
CA VAL A 171 -0.61 -12.69 1.64
C VAL A 171 -0.48 -14.21 1.50
N TYR A 172 0.71 -14.72 1.18
CA TYR A 172 0.89 -16.13 0.80
C TYR A 172 1.54 -16.99 1.88
N VAL A 173 2.26 -16.40 2.84
CA VAL A 173 3.02 -17.15 3.85
C VAL A 173 2.35 -16.98 5.23
N PRO A 174 1.72 -18.04 5.77
CA PRO A 174 0.92 -17.95 7.00
C PRO A 174 1.74 -17.69 8.27
N HIS A 175 3.07 -17.81 8.19
CA HIS A 175 3.98 -17.65 9.32
C HIS A 175 4.73 -16.31 9.31
N THR A 176 4.31 -15.35 8.49
CA THR A 176 4.92 -14.02 8.43
C THR A 176 4.53 -13.21 9.67
N ASN A 177 5.50 -12.61 10.35
CA ASN A 177 5.28 -11.80 11.56
C ASN A 177 5.84 -10.38 11.44
N THR A 178 5.44 -9.51 12.37
CA THR A 178 5.85 -8.08 12.36
C THR A 178 7.35 -7.91 12.54
N TYR A 179 8.00 -8.76 13.35
CA TYR A 179 9.46 -8.75 13.53
C TYR A 179 10.21 -9.06 12.23
N GLY A 180 9.76 -10.07 11.48
CA GLY A 180 10.30 -10.42 10.16
C GLY A 180 10.08 -9.29 9.15
N SER A 181 8.89 -8.69 9.14
CA SER A 181 8.60 -7.56 8.23
C SER A 181 9.45 -6.32 8.55
N LEU A 182 9.65 -5.99 9.84
CA LEU A 182 10.43 -4.83 10.27
C LEU A 182 11.92 -5.03 10.00
N SER A 183 12.47 -6.20 10.33
CA SER A 183 13.88 -6.52 10.05
C SER A 183 14.17 -6.50 8.55
N ALA A 184 13.28 -7.07 7.73
CA ALA A 184 13.39 -7.02 6.27
C ALA A 184 13.26 -5.61 5.68
N TYR A 185 12.44 -4.74 6.29
CA TYR A 185 12.37 -3.33 5.93
C TYR A 185 13.72 -2.65 6.12
N ILE A 186 14.31 -2.80 7.32
CA ILE A 186 15.59 -2.17 7.68
C ILE A 186 16.71 -2.71 6.80
N ILE A 187 16.83 -4.04 6.69
CA ILE A 187 17.87 -4.70 5.89
C ILE A 187 17.72 -4.35 4.41
N GLY A 188 16.50 -4.44 3.86
CA GLY A 188 16.22 -4.09 2.47
C GLY A 188 16.57 -2.64 2.16
N PHE A 189 16.24 -1.70 3.04
CA PHE A 189 16.57 -0.29 2.90
C PHE A 189 18.08 -0.03 2.96
N VAL A 190 18.78 -0.64 3.93
CA VAL A 190 20.24 -0.52 4.07
C VAL A 190 20.96 -1.05 2.83
N PHE A 191 20.62 -2.26 2.38
CA PHE A 191 21.20 -2.82 1.16
C PHE A 191 20.89 -1.97 -0.07
N ARG A 192 19.68 -1.39 -0.15
CA ARG A 192 19.34 -0.49 -1.25
C ARG A 192 20.21 0.76 -1.28
N ILE A 193 20.52 1.35 -0.12
CA ILE A 193 21.45 2.50 -0.03
C ILE A 193 22.88 2.06 -0.37
N LEU A 194 23.33 0.90 0.11
CA LEU A 194 24.70 0.40 -0.10
C LEU A 194 25.04 0.07 -1.55
N ILE A 195 24.04 -0.32 -2.36
CA ILE A 195 24.21 -0.49 -3.81
C ILE A 195 24.52 0.84 -4.51
N GLY A 196 24.20 1.97 -3.87
CA GLY A 196 24.34 3.30 -4.43
C GLY A 196 23.24 3.62 -5.44
N GLU A 197 23.10 4.91 -5.74
CA GLU A 197 22.20 5.40 -6.78
C GLU A 197 22.89 6.61 -7.45
N PRO A 198 23.35 6.47 -8.70
CA PRO A 198 24.06 7.54 -9.40
C PRO A 198 23.26 8.84 -9.47
N SER A 199 21.94 8.70 -9.58
CA SER A 199 20.98 9.81 -9.64
C SER A 199 20.91 10.65 -8.35
N LEU A 200 21.30 10.08 -7.20
CA LEU A 200 21.35 10.76 -5.90
C LEU A 200 22.79 11.05 -5.45
N SER A 201 23.78 10.82 -6.32
CA SER A 201 25.21 10.93 -6.00
C SER A 201 25.65 10.05 -4.82
N ILE A 202 24.95 8.94 -4.55
CA ILE A 202 25.32 7.99 -3.50
C ILE A 202 26.34 7.02 -4.08
N PRO A 203 27.56 6.94 -3.52
CA PRO A 203 28.59 6.04 -4.02
C PRO A 203 28.17 4.57 -3.82
N THR A 204 28.51 3.74 -4.79
CA THR A 204 28.25 2.31 -4.77
C THR A 204 29.28 1.61 -3.88
N LEU A 205 28.86 1.10 -2.71
CA LEU A 205 29.75 0.41 -1.77
C LEU A 205 29.80 -1.09 -2.03
N ILE A 206 28.67 -1.65 -2.49
CA ILE A 206 28.55 -3.08 -2.85
C ILE A 206 28.34 -3.18 -4.35
N HIS A 207 29.32 -3.78 -5.04
CA HIS A 207 29.20 -4.13 -6.45
C HIS A 207 28.78 -5.59 -6.58
N PHE A 208 27.61 -5.79 -7.17
CA PHE A 208 27.18 -7.09 -7.65
C PHE A 208 27.75 -7.32 -9.06
N GLY A 209 28.12 -8.56 -9.38
CA GLY A 209 28.73 -8.89 -10.67
C GLY A 209 27.86 -8.49 -11.88
N PRO A 210 28.45 -8.39 -13.08
CA PRO A 210 27.80 -7.78 -14.26
C PRO A 210 26.55 -8.52 -14.76
N TYR A 211 26.41 -9.80 -14.42
CA TYR A 211 25.31 -10.65 -14.89
C TYR A 211 24.11 -10.70 -13.95
N VAL A 212 24.21 -10.13 -12.74
CA VAL A 212 23.14 -10.24 -11.75
C VAL A 212 22.47 -8.89 -11.51
N PRO A 213 21.14 -8.76 -11.74
CA PRO A 213 20.43 -7.52 -11.46
C PRO A 213 20.47 -7.20 -9.96
N ALA A 214 21.29 -6.21 -9.61
CA ALA A 214 21.54 -5.75 -8.23
C ALA A 214 20.24 -5.51 -7.42
N LYS A 215 19.22 -4.94 -8.05
CA LYS A 215 17.91 -4.64 -7.43
C LYS A 215 17.11 -5.91 -7.10
N THR A 216 17.14 -6.91 -7.98
CA THR A 216 16.48 -8.19 -7.76
C THR A 216 17.16 -8.96 -6.63
N LEU A 217 18.49 -8.88 -6.51
CA LEU A 217 19.19 -9.43 -5.35
C LEU A 217 18.78 -8.75 -4.05
N CYS A 218 18.69 -7.41 -4.03
CA CYS A 218 18.18 -6.67 -2.87
C CYS A 218 16.78 -7.12 -2.46
N MET A 219 15.89 -7.26 -3.44
CA MET A 219 14.52 -7.74 -3.23
C MET A 219 14.52 -9.16 -2.65
N LEU A 220 15.35 -10.08 -3.18
CA LEU A 220 15.51 -11.43 -2.67
C LEU A 220 16.11 -11.47 -1.25
N ILE A 221 17.07 -10.59 -0.95
CA ILE A 221 17.64 -10.46 0.40
C ILE A 221 16.54 -10.01 1.38
N SER A 222 15.73 -9.02 1.02
CA SER A 222 14.61 -8.59 1.86
C SER A 222 13.56 -9.71 2.05
N LEU A 223 13.23 -10.44 0.98
CA LEU A 223 12.31 -11.57 1.02
C LEU A 223 12.82 -12.70 1.94
N THR A 224 14.05 -13.14 1.72
CA THR A 224 14.69 -14.21 2.52
C THR A 224 14.84 -13.78 3.97
N THR A 225 15.22 -12.53 4.23
CA THR A 225 15.27 -11.97 5.59
C THR A 225 13.90 -12.05 6.25
N THR A 226 12.83 -11.66 5.54
CA THR A 226 11.46 -11.73 6.07
C THR A 226 11.13 -13.14 6.50
N LEU A 227 11.39 -14.14 5.66
CA LEU A 227 11.07 -15.54 5.92
C LEU A 227 11.91 -16.13 7.06
N ILE A 228 13.22 -15.89 7.03
CA ILE A 228 14.17 -16.42 8.02
C ILE A 228 13.87 -15.84 9.39
N VAL A 229 13.77 -14.52 9.50
CA VAL A 229 13.49 -13.87 10.78
C VAL A 229 12.10 -14.24 11.28
N SER A 230 11.11 -14.33 10.38
CA SER A 230 9.77 -14.76 10.79
C SER A 230 9.77 -16.19 11.35
N LEU A 231 10.48 -17.11 10.71
CA LEU A 231 10.60 -18.50 11.16
C LEU A 231 11.37 -18.60 12.49
N ILE A 232 12.50 -17.90 12.60
CA ILE A 232 13.31 -17.87 13.84
C ILE A 232 12.45 -17.36 14.99
N THR A 233 11.78 -16.22 14.81
CA THR A 233 10.91 -15.65 15.83
C THR A 233 9.79 -16.60 16.22
N LYS A 234 9.15 -17.28 15.26
CA LYS A 234 8.13 -18.31 15.54
C LYS A 234 8.69 -19.44 16.41
N ILE A 235 9.80 -20.05 16.00
CA ILE A 235 10.45 -21.14 16.73
C ILE A 235 10.82 -20.70 18.16
N LEU A 236 11.34 -19.49 18.29
CA LEU A 236 11.86 -18.96 19.55
C LEU A 236 10.75 -18.72 20.58
N PHE A 237 9.57 -18.30 20.13
CA PHE A 237 8.40 -18.14 20.97
C PHE A 237 7.64 -19.46 21.22
N GLU A 238 7.51 -20.35 20.22
CA GLU A 238 6.89 -21.67 20.39
C GLU A 238 7.69 -22.54 21.39
N ASN A 239 9.02 -22.46 21.36
CA ASN A 239 9.90 -23.18 22.28
C ASN A 239 10.10 -22.48 23.64
N ARG A 240 9.42 -21.36 23.90
CA ARG A 240 9.53 -20.55 25.14
C ARG A 240 10.96 -20.12 25.53
N ILE A 241 11.86 -19.98 24.56
CA ILE A 241 13.22 -19.49 24.83
C ILE A 241 13.18 -17.97 25.12
N ILE A 242 12.20 -17.26 24.54
CA ILE A 242 11.90 -15.86 24.87
C ILE A 242 10.60 -15.78 25.67
N SER A 243 10.62 -14.98 26.75
CA SER A 243 9.44 -14.71 27.57
C SER A 243 8.33 -14.03 26.75
N PRO A 244 7.05 -14.44 26.87
CA PRO A 244 5.91 -13.80 26.20
C PRO A 244 5.76 -12.30 26.49
N GLN A 245 6.39 -11.81 27.56
CA GLN A 245 6.41 -10.38 27.93
C GLN A 245 7.25 -9.50 26.99
N LEU A 246 8.14 -10.10 26.18
CA LEU A 246 8.96 -9.40 25.19
C LEU A 246 8.27 -9.25 23.82
N ASP A 247 7.00 -9.65 23.68
CA ASP A 247 6.17 -9.45 22.48
C ASP A 247 5.68 -7.99 22.37
N ILE A 248 6.62 -7.05 22.26
CA ILE A 248 6.40 -5.60 22.12
C ILE A 248 5.56 -5.27 20.87
N LEU A 249 5.68 -6.09 19.81
CA LEU A 249 4.96 -5.89 18.55
C LEU A 249 3.68 -6.73 18.46
N HIS A 250 3.25 -7.37 19.56
CA HIS A 250 2.04 -8.19 19.64
C HIS A 250 1.89 -9.19 18.48
N CYS A 251 2.98 -9.87 18.11
CA CYS A 251 3.01 -10.86 17.03
C CYS A 251 2.30 -12.17 17.37
N LEU A 252 2.05 -12.47 18.65
CA LEU A 252 1.51 -13.75 19.13
C LEU A 252 0.21 -13.62 19.93
N VAL A 253 -0.49 -12.49 19.84
CA VAL A 253 -1.74 -12.24 20.59
C VAL A 253 -2.96 -12.83 19.87
N ASN A 254 -2.93 -14.13 19.59
CA ASN A 254 -4.13 -14.87 19.18
C ASN A 254 -4.14 -16.36 19.59
N ILE A 255 -3.30 -16.76 20.55
CA ILE A 255 -3.49 -18.06 21.21
C ILE A 255 -4.44 -17.80 22.40
N PRO A 256 -5.68 -18.33 22.40
CA PRO A 256 -6.51 -18.27 23.59
C PRO A 256 -5.73 -18.90 24.76
N ASN A 257 -5.79 -18.29 25.95
CA ASN A 257 -5.07 -18.73 27.16
C ASN A 257 -5.45 -20.15 27.66
N GLU A 258 -6.21 -20.92 26.88
CA GLU A 258 -6.75 -22.23 27.24
C GLU A 258 -5.82 -23.41 26.90
N ILE A 259 -4.70 -23.19 26.18
CA ILE A 259 -3.71 -24.23 25.87
C ILE A 259 -2.35 -23.85 26.47
N LEU A 260 -2.34 -23.68 27.79
CA LEU A 260 -1.15 -23.87 28.61
C LEU A 260 -1.20 -25.31 29.12
N PRO A 261 -0.55 -26.30 28.46
CA PRO A 261 -0.34 -27.57 29.14
C PRO A 261 0.62 -27.28 30.30
N LEU A 262 0.08 -27.38 31.51
CA LEU A 262 0.81 -27.47 32.77
C LEU A 262 1.93 -28.51 32.60
N LYS A 263 3.14 -28.03 32.36
CA LYS A 263 4.36 -28.79 32.59
C LYS A 263 5.15 -28.08 33.66
N GLU A 264 4.69 -28.23 34.89
CA GLU A 264 5.58 -28.22 36.04
C GLU A 264 5.06 -29.27 37.03
N SER A 265 5.85 -30.33 37.13
CA SER A 265 5.82 -31.42 38.09
C SER A 265 5.62 -30.91 39.53
N THR A 266 4.90 -31.67 40.36
CA THR A 266 5.41 -32.30 41.61
C THR A 266 4.27 -33.10 42.29
N THR A 267 4.47 -34.42 42.36
CA THR A 267 4.17 -35.36 43.48
C THR A 267 2.85 -35.27 44.27
N ILE A 268 2.05 -36.34 44.13
CA ILE A 268 1.27 -37.14 45.12
C ILE A 268 0.64 -36.42 46.35
N ASP A 269 -0.62 -36.79 46.60
CA ASP A 269 -1.49 -36.57 47.78
C ASP A 269 -2.42 -35.34 47.75
N GLU A 270 -3.63 -35.53 47.22
CA GLU A 270 -4.89 -35.33 47.96
C GLU A 270 -6.08 -35.87 47.13
N LEU A 271 -6.46 -37.12 47.39
CA LEU A 271 -7.83 -37.59 47.17
C LEU A 271 -8.70 -36.97 48.26
N GLN A 272 -9.68 -36.12 47.91
CA GLN A 272 -11.05 -36.08 48.49
C GLN A 272 -11.78 -34.74 48.20
N GLN A 273 -12.78 -34.76 47.30
CA GLN A 273 -14.19 -34.37 47.51
C GLN A 273 -14.87 -33.79 46.24
N PRO A 274 -16.14 -34.16 45.93
CA PRO A 274 -16.85 -33.73 44.73
C PRO A 274 -17.80 -32.54 44.97
N TYR A 275 -18.02 -31.78 43.88
CA TYR A 275 -19.24 -31.03 43.53
C TYR A 275 -19.63 -29.78 44.37
N ARG A 276 -19.52 -28.59 43.75
CA ARG A 276 -20.50 -27.49 43.89
C ARG A 276 -20.47 -26.54 42.69
N ILE A 277 -21.59 -26.49 41.98
CA ILE A 277 -21.93 -25.47 40.98
C ILE A 277 -22.40 -24.22 41.72
N THR A 278 -21.78 -23.07 41.47
CA THR A 278 -22.35 -21.75 41.76
C THR A 278 -21.83 -20.72 40.77
N LYS A 279 -22.72 -20.21 39.91
CA LYS A 279 -22.66 -18.85 39.30
C LYS A 279 -23.19 -17.85 40.36
N PRO A 280 -22.94 -16.51 40.33
CA PRO A 280 -23.12 -15.67 39.13
C PRO A 280 -22.38 -14.30 38.99
N THR A 281 -22.56 -13.72 37.79
CA THR A 281 -22.81 -12.29 37.43
C THR A 281 -21.69 -11.33 36.98
N SER A 282 -21.96 -10.74 35.79
CA SER A 282 -21.51 -9.46 35.20
C SER A 282 -20.05 -9.41 34.71
N THR A 283 -19.67 -8.98 33.51
CA THR A 283 -20.25 -8.05 32.53
C THR A 283 -19.52 -8.29 31.19
N THR A 284 -20.21 -8.54 30.08
CA THR A 284 -19.55 -8.65 28.76
C THR A 284 -20.26 -7.76 27.74
N LEU A 285 -19.71 -6.56 27.59
CA LEU A 285 -19.94 -5.67 26.47
C LEU A 285 -18.77 -5.93 25.50
N GLY A 286 -19.05 -6.52 24.33
CA GLY A 286 -18.05 -6.71 23.27
C GLY A 286 -17.74 -8.15 22.88
N GLN A 287 -18.74 -8.88 22.36
CA GLN A 287 -18.52 -10.10 21.57
C GLN A 287 -19.59 -10.18 20.48
N GLN A 288 -19.37 -9.49 19.37
CA GLN A 288 -20.06 -9.84 18.13
C GLN A 288 -19.35 -9.33 16.88
N TYR A 289 -18.07 -9.66 16.70
CA TYR A 289 -17.47 -9.76 15.37
C TYR A 289 -16.40 -10.85 15.37
N LEU A 290 -16.52 -11.76 14.40
CA LEU A 290 -15.51 -12.72 13.92
C LEU A 290 -15.43 -14.07 14.66
N SER A 291 -16.38 -14.97 14.33
CA SER A 291 -16.06 -16.39 14.14
C SER A 291 -16.91 -16.93 12.99
N GLU A 292 -16.25 -17.17 11.85
CA GLU A 292 -16.17 -18.47 11.16
C GLU A 292 -15.84 -18.34 9.66
N PRO A 293 -14.89 -19.15 9.14
CA PRO A 293 -14.68 -19.36 7.71
C PRO A 293 -15.51 -20.55 7.19
N ILE A 294 -15.55 -20.71 5.86
CA ILE A 294 -16.20 -21.79 5.07
C ILE A 294 -17.61 -21.43 4.60
N MET A 295 -17.68 -20.82 3.41
CA MET A 295 -18.92 -20.57 2.68
C MET A 295 -19.41 -21.89 2.05
N MET A 296 -20.15 -22.71 2.81
CA MET A 296 -21.03 -23.71 2.22
C MET A 296 -22.28 -23.02 1.67
N ILE A 297 -22.61 -23.35 0.42
CA ILE A 297 -23.82 -22.95 -0.29
C ILE A 297 -25.01 -23.55 0.46
N ASN A 298 -25.92 -22.71 0.97
CA ASN A 298 -27.30 -23.13 1.17
C ASN A 298 -28.29 -22.01 0.83
N ASN A 299 -29.20 -22.34 -0.09
CA ASN A 299 -30.33 -21.54 -0.52
C ASN A 299 -31.39 -21.51 0.59
N SER A 300 -31.70 -20.35 1.14
CA SER A 300 -32.96 -20.10 1.84
C SER A 300 -33.11 -18.63 2.22
N TYR A 301 -33.28 -17.74 1.24
CA TYR A 301 -33.95 -16.45 1.43
C TYR A 301 -34.66 -16.04 0.13
N SER A 302 -35.69 -16.80 -0.20
CA SER A 302 -36.79 -16.38 -1.07
C SER A 302 -38.06 -16.40 -0.22
N GLN A 303 -38.24 -15.40 0.65
CA GLN A 303 -39.53 -15.01 1.25
C GLN A 303 -39.28 -13.95 2.34
N SER A 304 -39.30 -12.67 1.95
CA SER A 304 -39.60 -11.52 2.84
C SER A 304 -39.58 -10.23 2.02
N GLN A 305 -40.41 -10.15 0.97
CA GLN A 305 -40.75 -8.89 0.30
C GLN A 305 -42.26 -8.60 0.20
N ASP A 306 -43.13 -9.44 0.78
CA ASP A 306 -44.57 -9.21 0.78
C ASP A 306 -45.11 -8.96 2.19
N THR A 307 -44.83 -7.80 2.79
CA THR A 307 -45.64 -7.23 3.89
C THR A 307 -45.32 -5.74 4.11
N LEU A 308 -45.46 -4.91 3.07
CA LEU A 308 -45.47 -3.44 3.27
C LEU A 308 -46.32 -2.69 2.24
N ASN A 309 -47.46 -3.27 1.86
CA ASN A 309 -48.52 -2.60 1.09
C ASN A 309 -49.87 -2.78 1.78
N THR A 310 -50.05 -2.13 2.93
CA THR A 310 -51.37 -1.80 3.46
C THR A 310 -51.16 -0.64 4.43
N TYR A 311 -52.06 0.35 4.42
CA TYR A 311 -51.99 1.65 5.13
C TYR A 311 -51.40 2.84 4.37
N THR A 312 -52.00 3.17 3.22
CA THR A 312 -52.33 4.56 2.83
C THR A 312 -53.42 4.50 1.76
N ASN A 313 -54.68 4.63 2.16
CA ASN A 313 -55.79 5.18 1.37
C ASN A 313 -57.02 5.33 2.28
N SER A 314 -57.13 6.51 2.88
CA SER A 314 -58.37 7.18 3.30
C SER A 314 -58.11 8.68 3.25
#